data_AF-A0A0Q7FZJ9-F1
#
_entry.id   AF-A0A0Q7FZJ9-F1
#
_cell.length_a   1.000
_cell.length_b   1.000
_cell.length_c   1.000
_cell.angle_alpha   90.00
_cell.angle_beta   90.00
_cell.angle_gamma   90.00
#
_symmetry.space_group_name_H-M   'P 1'
#
loop_
_entity.id
_entity.type
_entity.pdbx_description
1 polymer ?
#
loop_
_entity_poly.entity_id
_entity_poly.type
_entity_poly.pdbx_seq_one_letter_code
_entity_poly.pdbx_strand_id
1 'polypeptide(L)'
;MKKKITLFLLFAMAIVKAQTGINTITPQARLDIVSTTSGILIPRMTAIQAENIPAPALGELAYSTTANGTTINDIGFWYYDGAIWRPLKASLPAPQNIYTVDGTLEADRSVNLNGHNLNFDPNKLALKAATQRIGMGENAPTTTAEVKGNVRVRNLTAGNVVALSNGTLAIGPKFAYGTVKESLRTADHNGWYKLDGRALNTLPAAAQANAAAIGLSGTLANADSRMMKQGTPFATGGANTYTLTKVNMPNFTMSGTTSTAAAHTHTFGSGGWGMDWAPGGNNLVVRTGGPVESTNNVAVDAAADHGHALSFNTGGSNTPFNILPEYITFTYFIYLSQ
;
A
#
# COMPACT_ATOMS: atom_id res chain seq x y z
N MET A 1 119.35 70.21 34.11
CA MET A 1 118.89 69.49 32.90
C MET A 1 117.52 68.87 33.20
N LYS A 2 116.53 69.13 32.32
CA LYS A 2 115.13 68.71 32.46
C LYS A 2 114.97 67.25 32.00
N LYS A 3 114.30 66.39 32.77
CA LYS A 3 113.75 65.12 32.25
C LYS A 3 112.23 65.21 32.30
N LYS A 4 111.62 65.28 31.11
CA LYS A 4 110.18 65.19 30.91
C LYS A 4 109.81 63.71 30.84
N ILE A 5 108.92 63.25 31.70
CA ILE A 5 108.25 61.94 31.55
C ILE A 5 106.86 62.27 31.01
N THR A 6 106.62 61.92 29.74
CA THR A 6 105.33 62.07 29.07
C THR A 6 104.46 60.87 29.44
N LEU A 7 103.35 61.12 30.12
CA LEU A 7 102.31 60.13 30.42
C LEU A 7 101.40 59.98 29.18
N PHE A 8 101.36 58.79 28.58
CA PHE A 8 100.43 58.45 27.50
C PHE A 8 99.35 57.54 28.09
N LEU A 9 98.21 58.12 28.47
CA LEU A 9 97.05 57.37 28.97
C LEU A 9 96.16 57.01 27.76
N LEU A 10 96.22 55.75 27.34
CA LEU A 10 95.37 55.20 26.28
C LEU A 10 93.95 54.98 26.84
N PHE A 11 93.02 55.88 26.55
CA PHE A 11 91.62 55.78 26.96
C PHE A 11 90.88 54.78 26.05
N ALA A 12 90.82 53.52 26.46
CA ALA A 12 89.96 52.52 25.81
C ALA A 12 88.50 52.84 26.14
N MET A 13 87.77 53.43 25.18
CA MET A 13 86.31 53.62 25.31
C MET A 13 85.61 52.27 25.25
N ALA A 14 85.32 51.70 26.42
CA ALA A 14 84.34 50.62 26.51
C ALA A 14 82.96 51.20 26.20
N ILE A 15 82.28 50.69 25.18
CA ILE A 15 80.89 51.03 24.88
C ILE A 15 80.03 50.40 25.99
N VAL A 16 79.72 51.17 27.03
CA VAL A 16 78.88 50.73 28.12
C VAL A 16 77.43 50.76 27.64
N LYS A 17 76.80 49.59 27.51
CA LYS A 17 75.37 49.50 27.20
C LYS A 17 74.58 49.81 28.49
N ALA A 18 73.69 50.79 28.45
CA ALA A 18 72.82 51.19 29.59
C ALA A 18 71.64 50.22 29.81
N GLN A 19 71.93 48.92 29.90
CA GLN A 19 70.96 47.85 30.13
C GLN A 19 71.09 47.34 31.56
N THR A 20 69.96 47.19 32.25
CA THR A 20 69.90 46.70 33.63
C THR A 20 69.59 45.21 33.62
N GLY A 21 70.58 44.40 34.02
CA GLY A 21 70.38 42.98 34.29
C GLY A 21 70.19 42.75 35.79
N ILE A 22 69.18 41.98 36.18
CA ILE A 22 69.03 41.43 37.53
C ILE A 22 69.22 39.92 37.41
N ASN A 23 70.24 39.38 38.09
CA ASN A 23 70.67 37.98 38.01
C ASN A 23 71.08 37.49 36.61
N THR A 24 71.49 38.40 35.71
CA THR A 24 72.08 38.07 34.39
C THR A 24 73.15 39.09 34.00
N ILE A 25 74.26 38.62 33.45
CA ILE A 25 75.36 39.47 32.94
C ILE A 25 75.23 39.76 31.44
N THR A 26 74.28 39.11 30.76
CA THR A 26 73.99 39.32 29.34
C THR A 26 72.51 39.69 29.13
N PRO A 27 72.08 40.89 29.56
CA PRO A 27 70.69 41.32 29.38
C PRO A 27 70.26 41.30 27.91
N GLN A 28 69.12 40.68 27.63
CA GLN A 28 68.50 40.63 26.30
C GLN A 28 67.54 41.81 26.04
N ALA A 29 67.18 42.56 27.08
CA ALA A 29 66.33 43.75 27.02
C ALA A 29 66.92 44.89 27.86
N ARG A 30 66.27 46.07 27.84
CA ARG A 30 66.66 47.23 28.67
C ARG A 30 66.60 46.92 30.16
N LEU A 31 65.61 46.12 30.56
CA LEU A 31 65.52 45.48 31.85
C LEU A 31 65.37 43.97 31.58
N ASP A 32 66.32 43.18 32.05
CA ASP A 32 66.29 41.72 31.96
C ASP A 32 66.43 41.12 33.36
N ILE A 33 65.47 40.29 33.77
CA ILE A 33 65.40 39.69 35.09
C ILE A 33 65.33 38.19 34.92
N VAL A 34 66.40 37.48 35.31
CA VAL A 34 66.46 36.01 35.24
C VAL A 34 66.22 35.43 36.63
N SER A 35 65.15 34.67 36.79
CA SER A 35 64.82 33.99 38.05
C SER A 35 64.07 32.70 37.77
N THR A 36 64.41 31.63 38.49
CA THR A 36 63.72 30.34 38.43
C THR A 36 62.72 30.15 39.58
N THR A 37 62.75 31.01 40.59
CA THR A 37 61.96 30.86 41.83
C THR A 37 60.96 31.99 42.07
N SER A 38 61.10 33.12 41.37
CA SER A 38 60.31 34.34 41.62
C SER A 38 59.97 35.06 40.32
N GLY A 39 58.82 35.74 40.29
CA GLY A 39 58.43 36.65 39.22
C GLY A 39 58.62 38.13 39.58
N ILE A 40 58.05 39.01 38.77
CA ILE A 40 57.99 40.45 39.04
C ILE A 40 56.69 40.75 39.79
N LEU A 41 56.79 41.39 40.96
CA LEU A 41 55.63 41.88 41.69
C LEU A 41 55.33 43.32 41.26
N ILE A 42 54.26 43.48 40.49
CA ILE A 42 53.72 44.78 40.05
C ILE A 42 52.91 45.41 41.19
N PRO A 43 52.76 46.75 41.27
CA PRO A 43 51.95 47.41 42.30
C PRO A 43 50.58 46.78 42.47
N ARG A 44 50.27 46.38 43.71
CA ARG A 44 48.96 45.82 44.12
C ARG A 44 48.17 46.90 44.81
N MET A 45 46.99 47.22 44.30
CA MET A 45 46.13 48.27 44.83
C MET A 45 44.66 47.97 44.55
N THR A 46 43.73 48.67 45.19
CA THR A 46 42.30 48.53 44.87
C THR A 46 41.99 49.11 43.49
N ALA A 47 40.88 48.68 42.87
CA ALA A 47 40.45 49.20 41.58
C ALA A 47 40.35 50.73 41.56
N ILE A 48 39.77 51.29 42.63
CA ILE A 48 39.62 52.75 42.82
C ILE A 48 40.98 53.44 42.95
N GLN A 49 41.96 52.80 43.61
CA GLN A 49 43.31 53.37 43.72
C GLN A 49 44.02 53.40 42.36
N ALA A 50 43.91 52.34 41.55
CA ALA A 50 44.50 52.28 40.22
C ALA A 50 43.85 53.29 39.25
N GLU A 51 42.53 53.46 39.29
CA GLU A 51 41.81 54.46 38.48
C GLU A 51 42.17 55.90 38.85
N ASN A 52 42.55 56.14 40.10
CA ASN A 52 42.95 57.47 40.60
C ASN A 52 44.45 57.76 40.43
N ILE A 53 45.22 56.91 39.76
CA ILE A 53 46.61 57.23 39.40
C ILE A 53 46.60 58.49 38.52
N PRO A 54 47.26 59.59 38.91
CA PRO A 54 47.29 60.80 38.10
C PRO A 54 48.17 60.61 36.86
N ALA A 55 47.63 60.85 35.67
CA ALA A 55 48.35 60.77 34.39
C ALA A 55 49.15 59.46 34.21
N PRO A 56 48.50 58.29 34.25
CA PRO A 56 49.19 57.00 34.12
C PRO A 56 49.90 56.91 32.77
N ALA A 57 51.06 56.24 32.76
CA ALA A 57 51.86 56.12 31.56
C ALA A 57 51.27 55.07 30.60
N LEU A 58 51.47 55.24 29.29
CA LEU A 58 51.13 54.20 28.30
C LEU A 58 51.83 52.89 28.65
N GLY A 59 51.07 51.81 28.81
CA GLY A 59 51.56 50.49 29.18
C GLY A 59 51.86 50.31 30.67
N GLU A 60 51.51 51.27 31.52
CA GLU A 60 51.64 51.11 32.97
C GLU A 60 50.81 49.92 33.45
N LEU A 61 51.46 49.01 34.21
CA LEU A 61 50.85 47.80 34.73
C LEU A 61 50.47 47.98 36.20
N ALA A 62 49.27 47.52 36.55
CA ALA A 62 48.79 47.44 37.92
C ALA A 62 48.09 46.10 38.17
N TYR A 63 48.15 45.61 39.40
CA TYR A 63 47.34 44.48 39.85
C TYR A 63 46.21 45.00 40.75
N SER A 64 44.97 44.86 40.29
CA SER A 64 43.80 45.22 41.09
C SER A 64 43.45 44.12 42.08
N THR A 65 43.31 44.46 43.36
CA THR A 65 42.88 43.55 44.43
C THR A 65 41.37 43.56 44.67
N THR A 66 40.63 44.45 44.01
CA THR A 66 39.17 44.57 44.10
C THR A 66 38.55 44.75 42.71
N ALA A 67 37.24 44.55 42.61
CA ALA A 67 36.47 44.66 41.35
C ALA A 67 35.43 45.80 41.42
N ASN A 68 35.72 46.87 42.17
CA ASN A 68 34.78 47.93 42.51
C ASN A 68 35.09 49.29 41.85
N GLY A 69 35.94 49.32 40.81
CA GLY A 69 36.20 50.49 40.00
C GLY A 69 35.14 50.69 38.91
N THR A 70 35.16 51.85 38.26
CA THR A 70 34.25 52.15 37.14
C THR A 70 34.71 51.46 35.84
N THR A 71 36.01 51.42 35.62
CA THR A 71 36.69 50.79 34.47
C THR A 71 37.32 49.45 34.86
N ILE A 72 38.01 49.42 36.00
CA ILE A 72 38.62 48.23 36.62
C ILE A 72 37.56 47.53 37.46
N ASN A 73 36.84 46.63 36.82
CA ASN A 73 35.69 45.91 37.39
C ASN A 73 35.95 44.41 37.59
N ASP A 74 37.23 44.00 37.60
CA ASP A 74 37.66 42.63 37.84
C ASP A 74 39.00 42.61 38.59
N ILE A 75 39.21 41.58 39.41
CA ILE A 75 40.46 41.35 40.14
C ILE A 75 41.48 40.76 39.16
N GLY A 76 42.66 41.37 39.05
CA GLY A 76 43.70 40.86 38.16
C GLY A 76 44.67 41.91 37.64
N PHE A 77 45.42 41.55 36.61
CA PHE A 77 46.35 42.47 35.94
C PHE A 77 45.61 43.38 34.97
N TRP A 78 45.95 44.67 35.01
CA TRP A 78 45.44 45.71 34.13
C TRP A 78 46.62 46.52 33.59
N TYR A 79 46.47 47.05 32.37
CA TYR A 79 47.41 48.00 31.80
C TYR A 79 46.68 49.25 31.30
N TYR A 80 47.33 50.41 31.40
CA TYR A 80 46.79 51.64 30.83
C TYR A 80 47.10 51.71 29.33
N ASP A 81 46.08 51.79 28.47
CA ASP A 81 46.25 51.80 27.00
C ASP A 81 46.52 53.19 26.40
N GLY A 82 46.70 54.21 27.26
CA GLY A 82 46.85 55.61 26.88
C GLY A 82 45.55 56.42 27.07
N ALA A 83 44.40 55.76 27.22
CA ALA A 83 43.12 56.40 27.47
C ALA A 83 42.36 55.78 28.66
N ILE A 84 42.33 54.45 28.75
CA ILE A 84 41.61 53.71 29.78
C ILE A 84 42.41 52.49 30.27
N TRP A 85 42.07 52.01 31.46
CA TRP A 85 42.58 50.73 31.96
C TRP A 85 41.95 49.56 31.20
N ARG A 86 42.78 48.66 30.67
CA ARG A 86 42.39 47.43 29.96
C ARG A 86 42.83 46.20 30.77
N PRO A 87 42.00 45.15 30.85
CA PRO A 87 42.40 43.93 31.54
C PRO A 87 43.46 43.19 30.71
N LEU A 88 44.56 42.79 31.35
CA LEU A 88 45.55 41.89 30.78
C LEU A 88 45.13 40.44 31.06
N LYS A 89 44.23 39.92 30.23
CA LYS A 89 43.71 38.54 30.34
C LYS A 89 43.89 37.78 29.04
N ALA A 90 43.96 36.45 29.14
CA ALA A 90 43.98 35.58 27.97
C ALA A 90 42.70 35.81 27.15
N SER A 91 42.86 36.00 25.84
CA SER A 91 41.73 35.89 24.90
C SER A 91 41.39 34.42 24.78
N LEU A 92 40.45 33.94 25.59
CA LEU A 92 39.85 32.64 25.34
C LEU A 92 38.97 32.78 24.08
N PRO A 93 39.10 31.88 23.09
CA PRO A 93 38.13 31.84 22.00
C PRO A 93 36.74 31.78 22.60
N ALA A 94 35.82 32.61 22.09
CA ALA A 94 34.41 32.48 22.45
C ALA A 94 34.00 31.00 22.24
N PRO A 95 33.11 30.43 23.09
CA PRO A 95 32.65 29.06 22.90
C PRO A 95 32.17 28.87 21.46
N GLN A 96 32.93 28.10 20.68
CA GLN A 96 32.56 27.80 19.31
C GLN A 96 31.50 26.70 19.35
N ASN A 97 30.34 26.98 18.77
CA ASN A 97 29.28 26.00 18.58
C ASN A 97 28.87 26.01 17.10
N ILE A 98 27.99 25.08 16.71
CA ILE A 98 27.55 24.95 15.31
C ILE A 98 26.81 26.20 14.78
N TYR A 99 26.46 27.15 15.65
CA TYR A 99 25.80 28.40 15.31
C TYR A 99 26.76 29.60 15.22
N THR A 100 27.99 29.49 15.72
CA THR A 100 28.91 30.65 15.83
C THR A 100 30.12 30.58 14.90
N VAL A 101 30.47 29.42 14.35
CA VAL A 101 31.61 29.23 13.44
C VAL A 101 31.32 28.11 12.43
N ASP A 102 31.66 28.33 11.15
CA ASP A 102 31.65 27.29 10.11
C ASP A 102 32.78 26.27 10.34
N GLY A 103 32.55 24.97 10.11
CA GLY A 103 33.59 23.96 10.29
C GLY A 103 33.17 22.53 9.93
N THR A 104 34.13 21.60 10.00
CA THR A 104 33.91 20.14 9.85
C THR A 104 33.85 19.50 11.23
N LEU A 105 32.97 18.50 11.41
CA LEU A 105 32.90 17.73 12.64
C LEU A 105 33.92 16.58 12.58
N GLU A 106 34.88 16.56 13.49
CA GLU A 106 35.90 15.48 13.60
C GLU A 106 35.35 14.20 14.29
N ALA A 107 34.15 14.27 14.88
CA ALA A 107 33.46 13.17 15.55
C ALA A 107 31.94 13.43 15.65
N ASP A 108 31.16 12.37 15.92
CA ASP A 108 29.72 12.45 16.17
C ASP A 108 29.39 13.37 17.34
N ARG A 109 28.33 14.16 17.19
CA ARG A 109 27.80 15.03 18.26
C ARG A 109 26.39 14.58 18.64
N SER A 110 26.19 14.30 19.92
CA SER A 110 24.86 14.07 20.48
C SER A 110 24.30 15.38 21.00
N VAL A 111 23.10 15.74 20.54
CA VAL A 111 22.34 16.89 21.07
C VAL A 111 21.35 16.35 22.11
N ASN A 112 21.73 16.39 23.39
CA ASN A 112 20.79 16.12 24.47
C ASN A 112 19.85 17.31 24.65
N LEU A 113 18.59 17.13 24.28
CA LEU A 113 17.59 18.19 24.37
C LEU A 113 17.05 18.42 25.79
N ASN A 114 17.32 17.54 26.75
CA ASN A 114 16.84 17.64 28.14
C ASN A 114 15.33 17.97 28.26
N GLY A 115 14.49 17.40 27.38
CA GLY A 115 13.05 17.65 27.32
C GLY A 115 12.61 18.89 26.55
N HIS A 116 13.54 19.68 26.00
CA HIS A 116 13.25 20.88 25.22
C HIS A 116 13.12 20.60 23.71
N ASN A 117 12.54 21.55 22.97
CA ASN A 117 12.40 21.42 21.52
C ASN A 117 13.56 22.10 20.80
N LEU A 118 14.03 21.50 19.71
CA LEU A 118 14.95 22.14 18.76
C LEU A 118 14.18 22.52 17.50
N ASN A 119 14.31 23.77 17.08
CA ASN A 119 13.65 24.28 15.88
C ASN A 119 14.66 25.06 15.03
N PHE A 120 14.78 24.71 13.75
CA PHE A 120 15.66 25.38 12.79
C PHE A 120 14.87 26.42 11.99
N ASP A 121 14.21 27.34 12.70
CA ASP A 121 13.18 28.28 12.23
C ASP A 121 11.74 27.74 12.17
N PRO A 122 10.73 28.59 12.43
CA PRO A 122 9.32 28.22 12.30
C PRO A 122 9.02 27.53 10.96
N ASN A 123 8.32 26.39 11.03
CA ASN A 123 7.89 25.62 9.86
C ASN A 123 9.04 25.15 8.95
N LYS A 124 10.27 24.96 9.46
CA LYS A 124 11.34 24.27 8.73
C LYS A 124 11.52 22.85 9.24
N LEU A 125 12.36 22.66 10.25
CA LEU A 125 12.57 21.37 10.92
C LEU A 125 12.40 21.55 12.41
N ALA A 126 11.44 20.84 12.98
CA ALA A 126 11.18 20.82 14.41
C ALA A 126 11.39 19.40 14.96
N LEU A 127 12.26 19.30 15.97
CA LEU A 127 12.43 18.10 16.79
C LEU A 127 11.80 18.37 18.14
N LYS A 128 10.69 17.69 18.41
CA LYS A 128 9.91 17.88 19.64
C LYS A 128 10.27 16.80 20.65
N ALA A 129 11.12 17.11 21.63
CA ALA A 129 11.54 16.12 22.61
C ALA A 129 10.38 15.65 23.50
N ALA A 130 9.52 16.58 23.94
CA ALA A 130 8.41 16.26 24.83
C ALA A 130 7.34 15.38 24.17
N THR A 131 7.01 15.63 22.89
CA THR A 131 5.99 14.84 22.16
C THR A 131 6.58 13.71 21.33
N GLN A 132 7.91 13.61 21.25
CA GLN A 132 8.65 12.64 20.41
C GLN A 132 8.24 12.71 18.94
N ARG A 133 8.18 13.92 18.38
CA ARG A 133 7.75 14.15 17.00
C ARG A 133 8.78 14.90 16.18
N ILE A 134 8.81 14.60 14.90
CA ILE A 134 9.57 15.31 13.88
C ILE A 134 8.57 15.98 12.96
N GLY A 135 8.69 17.30 12.82
CA GLY A 135 7.92 18.10 11.88
C GLY A 135 8.84 18.70 10.82
N MET A 136 8.52 18.52 9.55
CA MET A 136 9.12 19.25 8.44
C MET A 136 8.06 20.15 7.81
N GLY A 137 8.26 21.46 7.73
CA GLY A 137 7.18 22.36 7.32
C GLY A 137 6.16 22.65 8.42
N GLU A 138 6.27 21.99 9.59
CA GLU A 138 5.25 21.99 10.64
C GLU A 138 5.90 22.15 12.02
N ASN A 139 5.55 23.23 12.73
CA ASN A 139 6.08 23.51 14.07
C ASN A 139 5.26 22.82 15.17
N ALA A 140 4.06 22.31 14.87
CA ALA A 140 3.23 21.55 15.79
C ALA A 140 2.79 20.21 15.17
N PRO A 141 3.73 19.30 14.88
CA PRO A 141 3.39 18.02 14.27
C PRO A 141 2.40 17.25 15.14
N THR A 142 1.37 16.70 14.51
CA THR A 142 0.32 15.89 15.13
C THR A 142 0.66 14.41 15.13
N THR A 143 1.54 13.98 14.22
CA THR A 143 2.04 12.61 14.09
C THR A 143 3.55 12.52 14.38
N THR A 144 4.08 11.30 14.57
CA THR A 144 5.50 11.07 14.89
C THR A 144 6.46 11.64 13.84
N ALA A 145 6.09 11.52 12.56
CA ALA A 145 6.83 12.10 11.44
C ALA A 145 5.83 12.78 10.52
N GLU A 146 5.77 14.11 10.58
CA GLU A 146 4.86 14.90 9.78
C GLU A 146 5.63 15.80 8.84
N VAL A 147 5.22 15.79 7.57
CA VAL A 147 5.74 16.72 6.58
C VAL A 147 4.57 17.53 6.04
N LYS A 148 4.52 18.82 6.37
CA LYS A 148 3.59 19.78 5.79
C LYS A 148 4.16 20.29 4.48
N GLY A 149 4.07 19.43 3.48
CA GLY A 149 4.61 19.66 2.15
C GLY A 149 4.86 18.34 1.42
N ASN A 150 5.60 18.42 0.32
CA ASN A 150 5.89 17.25 -0.49
C ASN A 150 7.10 16.48 0.06
N VAL A 151 6.97 15.16 0.22
CA VAL A 151 8.08 14.23 0.52
C VAL A 151 8.53 13.55 -0.76
N ARG A 152 9.83 13.57 -1.07
CA ARG A 152 10.41 12.82 -2.18
C ARG A 152 11.34 11.71 -1.67
N VAL A 153 10.96 10.45 -1.90
CA VAL A 153 11.79 9.27 -1.62
C VAL A 153 12.48 8.83 -2.93
N ARG A 154 13.80 8.61 -2.92
CA ARG A 154 14.60 8.18 -4.09
C ARG A 154 15.33 6.86 -3.77
N ASN A 155 15.63 6.04 -4.78
CA ASN A 155 16.43 4.80 -4.68
C ASN A 155 15.86 3.71 -3.76
N LEU A 156 14.55 3.48 -3.80
CA LEU A 156 13.93 2.34 -3.14
C LEU A 156 14.30 1.03 -3.85
N THR A 157 15.03 0.13 -3.17
CA THR A 157 15.17 -1.28 -3.57
C THR A 157 14.03 -2.11 -2.98
N ALA A 158 13.70 -3.26 -3.59
CA ALA A 158 12.58 -4.10 -3.18
C ALA A 158 12.66 -4.47 -1.68
N GLY A 159 11.57 -4.25 -0.93
CA GLY A 159 11.46 -4.58 0.51
C GLY A 159 11.66 -3.41 1.49
N ASN A 160 12.15 -2.26 1.04
CA ASN A 160 12.59 -1.20 1.96
C ASN A 160 11.51 -0.17 2.34
N VAL A 161 10.39 -0.12 1.61
CA VAL A 161 9.15 0.56 2.04
C VAL A 161 8.01 -0.40 1.78
N VAL A 162 7.30 -0.82 2.82
CA VAL A 162 6.18 -1.74 2.67
C VAL A 162 4.88 -0.96 2.81
N ALA A 163 4.34 -0.56 1.67
CA ALA A 163 3.02 0.05 1.48
C ALA A 163 2.14 -0.80 0.57
N LEU A 164 0.88 -1.00 0.97
CA LEU A 164 -0.19 -1.58 0.15
C LEU A 164 -0.57 -0.64 -0.98
N SER A 165 -1.20 -1.17 -2.03
CA SER A 165 -1.55 -0.41 -3.24
C SER A 165 -2.63 0.66 -3.08
N ASN A 166 -3.12 0.93 -1.88
CA ASN A 166 -4.04 2.03 -1.56
C ASN A 166 -3.36 3.17 -0.77
N GLY A 167 -2.03 3.24 -0.74
CA GLY A 167 -1.28 4.31 -0.08
C GLY A 167 -1.18 4.15 1.43
N THR A 168 -1.65 3.02 1.96
CA THR A 168 -1.41 2.59 3.34
C THR A 168 -0.04 1.95 3.40
N LEU A 169 0.81 2.31 4.37
CA LEU A 169 1.99 1.52 4.69
C LEU A 169 1.49 0.16 5.21
N ALA A 170 1.54 -0.93 4.43
CA ALA A 170 1.20 -2.25 4.96
C ALA A 170 1.80 -3.43 4.19
N ILE A 171 1.86 -4.52 4.95
CA ILE A 171 2.56 -5.78 4.71
C ILE A 171 1.48 -6.84 4.42
N GLY A 172 1.14 -7.12 3.15
CA GLY A 172 0.22 -8.21 2.79
C GLY A 172 -0.71 -7.98 1.58
N PRO A 173 -1.55 -8.96 1.20
CA PRO A 173 -2.46 -8.85 0.05
C PRO A 173 -3.65 -7.93 0.34
N LYS A 174 -4.09 -7.17 -0.67
CA LYS A 174 -5.17 -6.17 -0.57
C LYS A 174 -6.56 -6.79 -0.30
N PHE A 175 -6.76 -8.03 -0.71
CA PHE A 175 -7.97 -8.83 -0.54
C PHE A 175 -7.58 -10.30 -0.30
N ALA A 176 -8.45 -11.10 0.32
CA ALA A 176 -8.23 -12.53 0.47
C ALA A 176 -8.16 -13.21 -0.91
N TYR A 177 -7.22 -14.14 -1.09
CA TYR A 177 -7.14 -14.92 -2.32
C TYR A 177 -8.43 -15.72 -2.52
N GLY A 178 -8.95 -15.72 -3.74
CA GLY A 178 -10.24 -16.34 -4.05
C GLY A 178 -11.46 -15.43 -3.90
N THR A 179 -11.29 -14.17 -3.46
CA THR A 179 -12.39 -13.18 -3.51
C THR A 179 -12.84 -13.01 -4.96
N VAL A 180 -14.15 -13.08 -5.20
CA VAL A 180 -14.76 -12.87 -6.51
C VAL A 180 -15.53 -11.54 -6.52
N LYS A 181 -15.50 -10.84 -7.66
CA LYS A 181 -16.29 -9.63 -7.89
C LYS A 181 -16.79 -9.55 -9.33
N GLU A 182 -17.87 -8.81 -9.53
CA GLU A 182 -18.36 -8.36 -10.81
C GLU A 182 -17.72 -7.04 -11.27
N SER A 183 -17.61 -6.84 -12.58
CA SER A 183 -17.15 -5.60 -13.19
C SER A 183 -17.60 -5.47 -14.65
N LEU A 184 -17.66 -4.23 -15.16
CA LEU A 184 -17.83 -3.95 -16.59
C LEU A 184 -16.50 -3.99 -17.37
N ARG A 185 -15.37 -4.17 -16.69
CA ARG A 185 -14.05 -4.27 -17.32
C ARG A 185 -13.91 -5.61 -18.04
N THR A 186 -13.19 -5.61 -19.16
CA THR A 186 -13.04 -6.79 -20.03
C THR A 186 -11.71 -7.51 -19.86
N ALA A 187 -10.78 -6.97 -19.06
CA ALA A 187 -9.42 -7.49 -18.87
C ALA A 187 -8.96 -7.45 -17.40
N ASP A 188 -7.92 -8.24 -17.11
CA ASP A 188 -7.28 -8.33 -15.79
C ASP A 188 -6.81 -6.97 -15.27
N HIS A 189 -6.84 -6.78 -13.96
CA HIS A 189 -6.42 -5.52 -13.35
C HIS A 189 -6.12 -5.64 -11.85
N ASN A 190 -5.06 -4.99 -11.38
CA ASN A 190 -4.76 -4.82 -9.94
C ASN A 190 -4.86 -6.14 -9.14
N GLY A 191 -4.39 -7.23 -9.73
CA GLY A 191 -4.43 -8.58 -9.17
C GLY A 191 -5.74 -9.35 -9.23
N TRP A 192 -6.72 -8.79 -9.94
CA TRP A 192 -7.97 -9.44 -10.32
C TRP A 192 -7.83 -10.06 -11.71
N TYR A 193 -8.12 -11.35 -11.80
CA TYR A 193 -8.04 -12.14 -13.01
C TYR A 193 -9.43 -12.52 -13.50
N LYS A 194 -9.73 -12.27 -14.78
CA LYS A 194 -11.01 -12.59 -15.40
C LYS A 194 -11.26 -14.09 -15.34
N LEU A 195 -12.49 -14.48 -14.97
CA LEU A 195 -12.95 -15.88 -14.95
C LEU A 195 -13.43 -16.31 -16.35
N ASP A 196 -12.48 -16.51 -17.26
CA ASP A 196 -12.70 -16.85 -18.67
C ASP A 196 -12.31 -18.30 -19.03
N GLY A 197 -11.93 -19.11 -18.04
CA GLY A 197 -11.54 -20.49 -18.27
C GLY A 197 -10.14 -20.70 -18.86
N ARG A 198 -9.32 -19.65 -19.03
CA ARG A 198 -7.96 -19.84 -19.55
C ARG A 198 -7.09 -20.64 -18.60
N ALA A 199 -6.02 -21.23 -19.15
CA ALA A 199 -5.10 -22.06 -18.38
C ALA A 199 -4.37 -21.26 -17.29
N LEU A 200 -4.23 -21.83 -16.09
CA LEU A 200 -3.54 -21.16 -14.98
C LEU A 200 -2.08 -20.86 -15.31
N ASN A 201 -1.44 -21.70 -16.13
CA ASN A 201 -0.05 -21.51 -16.56
C ASN A 201 0.17 -20.23 -17.40
N THR A 202 -0.88 -19.55 -17.86
CA THR A 202 -0.78 -18.25 -18.51
C THR A 202 -0.75 -17.08 -17.52
N LEU A 203 -0.95 -17.33 -16.22
CA LEU A 203 -0.94 -16.32 -15.17
C LEU A 203 0.46 -16.16 -14.56
N PRO A 204 0.77 -15.06 -13.85
CA PRO A 204 2.00 -14.94 -13.07
C PRO A 204 2.14 -16.06 -12.02
N ALA A 205 3.38 -16.47 -11.71
CA ALA A 205 3.65 -17.61 -10.81
C ALA A 205 3.00 -17.46 -9.42
N ALA A 206 2.94 -16.24 -8.87
CA ALA A 206 2.25 -15.96 -7.61
C ALA A 206 0.74 -16.21 -7.69
N ALA A 207 0.10 -15.79 -8.78
CA ALA A 207 -1.31 -16.06 -9.03
C ALA A 207 -1.58 -17.56 -9.19
N GLN A 208 -0.67 -18.29 -9.84
CA GLN A 208 -0.76 -19.75 -9.98
C GLN A 208 -0.71 -20.45 -8.62
N ALA A 209 0.26 -20.09 -7.78
CA ALA A 209 0.40 -20.64 -6.43
C ALA A 209 -0.83 -20.35 -5.55
N ASN A 210 -1.33 -19.11 -5.59
CA ASN A 210 -2.50 -18.71 -4.82
C ASN A 210 -3.80 -19.32 -5.36
N ALA A 211 -3.91 -19.54 -6.68
CA ALA A 211 -5.01 -20.29 -7.28
C ALA A 211 -5.01 -21.75 -6.82
N ALA A 212 -3.84 -22.40 -6.80
CA ALA A 212 -3.70 -23.76 -6.29
C ALA A 212 -4.06 -23.84 -4.80
N ALA A 213 -3.68 -22.85 -4.00
CA ALA A 213 -4.00 -22.78 -2.57
C ALA A 213 -5.51 -22.68 -2.28
N ILE A 214 -6.30 -22.13 -3.20
CA ILE A 214 -7.77 -22.06 -3.10
C ILE A 214 -8.49 -23.19 -3.85
N GLY A 215 -7.76 -24.19 -4.34
CA GLY A 215 -8.32 -25.40 -4.95
C GLY A 215 -8.58 -25.32 -6.46
N LEU A 216 -8.10 -24.29 -7.17
CA LEU A 216 -8.11 -24.26 -8.63
C LEU A 216 -6.92 -25.06 -9.19
N SER A 217 -7.17 -25.85 -10.23
CA SER A 217 -6.13 -26.59 -10.94
C SER A 217 -6.40 -26.62 -12.45
N GLY A 218 -5.34 -26.61 -13.25
CA GLY A 218 -5.41 -26.60 -14.71
C GLY A 218 -5.83 -25.23 -15.29
N THR A 219 -7.07 -24.82 -15.05
CA THR A 219 -7.67 -23.58 -15.62
C THR A 219 -8.31 -22.71 -14.53
N LEU A 220 -8.50 -21.43 -14.84
CA LEU A 220 -9.44 -20.60 -14.09
C LEU A 220 -10.86 -21.16 -14.23
N ALA A 221 -11.75 -20.82 -13.30
CA ALA A 221 -13.17 -21.04 -13.51
C ALA A 221 -13.65 -20.19 -14.69
N ASN A 222 -14.58 -20.73 -15.48
CA ASN A 222 -15.18 -20.01 -16.61
C ASN A 222 -16.59 -19.55 -16.22
N ALA A 223 -16.82 -18.23 -16.23
CA ALA A 223 -18.11 -17.61 -15.96
C ALA A 223 -18.85 -17.17 -17.23
N ASP A 224 -18.28 -17.37 -18.42
CA ASP A 224 -18.91 -16.96 -19.68
C ASP A 224 -20.22 -17.71 -19.90
N SER A 225 -21.29 -16.95 -20.20
CA SER A 225 -22.66 -17.45 -20.41
C SER A 225 -23.19 -18.34 -19.27
N ARG A 226 -22.74 -18.08 -18.03
CA ARG A 226 -23.17 -18.82 -16.83
C ARG A 226 -23.73 -17.88 -15.77
N MET A 227 -24.58 -18.44 -14.91
CA MET A 227 -25.10 -17.76 -13.72
C MET A 227 -24.40 -18.28 -12.48
N MET A 228 -23.93 -17.37 -11.61
CA MET A 228 -23.32 -17.73 -10.33
C MET A 228 -24.40 -18.17 -9.34
N LYS A 229 -24.15 -19.28 -8.62
CA LYS A 229 -25.04 -19.83 -7.60
C LYS A 229 -24.22 -20.22 -6.36
N GLN A 230 -24.81 -20.07 -5.17
CA GLN A 230 -24.22 -20.60 -3.94
C GLN A 230 -24.14 -22.14 -4.00
N GLY A 231 -23.00 -22.70 -3.63
CA GLY A 231 -22.77 -24.14 -3.64
C GLY A 231 -21.30 -24.50 -3.46
N THR A 232 -20.92 -25.70 -3.88
CA THR A 232 -19.52 -26.14 -3.89
C THR A 232 -18.73 -25.26 -4.87
N PRO A 233 -17.59 -24.66 -4.45
CA PRO A 233 -16.76 -23.83 -5.32
C PRO A 233 -16.41 -24.54 -6.64
N PHE A 234 -16.48 -23.79 -7.74
CA PHE A 234 -16.11 -24.23 -9.09
C PHE A 234 -16.95 -25.38 -9.68
N ALA A 235 -17.98 -25.87 -8.98
CA ALA A 235 -18.94 -26.80 -9.56
C ALA A 235 -19.75 -26.13 -10.67
N THR A 236 -19.96 -26.83 -11.78
CA THR A 236 -20.77 -26.35 -12.90
C THR A 236 -21.90 -27.32 -13.22
N GLY A 237 -23.01 -26.81 -13.72
CA GLY A 237 -24.18 -27.61 -14.09
C GLY A 237 -25.35 -26.73 -14.52
N GLY A 238 -26.53 -27.34 -14.65
CA GLY A 238 -27.76 -26.67 -15.11
C GLY A 238 -28.02 -26.83 -16.61
N ALA A 239 -29.21 -26.44 -17.03
CA ALA A 239 -29.66 -26.45 -18.41
C ALA A 239 -30.44 -25.15 -18.70
N ASN A 240 -30.39 -24.69 -19.95
CA ASN A 240 -31.15 -23.51 -20.39
C ASN A 240 -32.57 -23.87 -20.81
N THR A 241 -32.82 -25.14 -21.10
CA THR A 241 -34.12 -25.62 -21.54
C THR A 241 -34.56 -26.82 -20.71
N TYR A 242 -35.87 -27.00 -20.66
CA TYR A 242 -36.48 -28.19 -20.11
C TYR A 242 -37.45 -28.78 -21.14
N THR A 243 -37.45 -30.11 -21.27
CA THR A 243 -38.42 -30.83 -22.08
C THR A 243 -39.37 -31.56 -21.14
N LEU A 244 -40.66 -31.23 -21.21
CA LEU A 244 -41.67 -31.96 -20.46
C LEU A 244 -41.76 -33.38 -21.02
N THR A 245 -41.60 -34.36 -20.14
CA THR A 245 -41.84 -35.76 -20.43
C THR A 245 -43.17 -36.20 -19.83
N LYS A 246 -43.62 -37.42 -20.16
CA LYS A 246 -44.87 -37.98 -19.62
C LYS A 246 -44.91 -37.97 -18.09
N VAL A 247 -43.77 -38.14 -17.41
CA VAL A 247 -43.71 -38.11 -15.93
C VAL A 247 -44.00 -36.72 -15.35
N ASN A 248 -43.86 -35.66 -16.15
CA ASN A 248 -44.12 -34.29 -15.75
C ASN A 248 -45.59 -33.87 -16.00
N MET A 249 -46.40 -34.74 -16.60
CA MET A 249 -47.78 -34.43 -16.98
C MET A 249 -48.77 -34.89 -15.92
N PRO A 250 -49.79 -34.07 -15.59
CA PRO A 250 -50.90 -34.50 -14.75
C PRO A 250 -51.64 -35.69 -15.36
N ASN A 251 -52.21 -36.54 -14.51
CA ASN A 251 -53.15 -37.56 -14.96
C ASN A 251 -54.43 -36.88 -15.45
N PHE A 252 -54.93 -37.30 -16.63
CA PHE A 252 -56.22 -36.86 -17.15
C PHE A 252 -56.99 -38.07 -17.70
N THR A 253 -58.31 -38.05 -17.52
CA THR A 253 -59.22 -39.09 -18.01
C THR A 253 -59.78 -38.66 -19.37
N MET A 254 -59.58 -39.47 -20.40
CA MET A 254 -60.24 -39.29 -21.70
C MET A 254 -61.47 -40.18 -21.73
N SER A 255 -62.67 -39.59 -21.78
CA SER A 255 -63.92 -40.31 -22.02
C SER A 255 -64.40 -40.05 -23.46
N GLY A 256 -64.96 -41.08 -24.09
CA GLY A 256 -65.57 -41.00 -25.41
C GLY A 256 -66.73 -41.98 -25.52
N THR A 257 -67.73 -41.65 -26.33
CA THR A 257 -68.84 -42.53 -26.70
C THR A 257 -68.78 -42.76 -28.21
N THR A 258 -68.85 -44.02 -28.65
CA THR A 258 -68.98 -44.36 -30.08
C THR A 258 -70.46 -44.35 -30.46
N SER A 259 -70.85 -43.62 -31.50
CA SER A 259 -72.23 -43.60 -31.99
C SER A 259 -72.51 -44.77 -32.93
N THR A 260 -73.60 -45.49 -32.68
CA THR A 260 -74.40 -46.35 -33.59
C THR A 260 -73.67 -47.19 -34.64
N ALA A 261 -73.77 -48.52 -34.51
CA ALA A 261 -73.38 -49.49 -35.51
C ALA A 261 -73.82 -49.09 -36.93
N ALA A 262 -72.88 -48.88 -37.84
CA ALA A 262 -73.19 -48.69 -39.25
C ALA A 262 -73.64 -50.05 -39.83
N ALA A 263 -74.86 -50.12 -40.36
CA ALA A 263 -75.35 -51.29 -41.06
C ALA A 263 -74.43 -51.58 -42.25
N HIS A 264 -73.97 -52.83 -42.39
CA HIS A 264 -73.19 -53.28 -43.55
C HIS A 264 -73.93 -54.42 -44.26
N THR A 265 -73.79 -54.50 -45.58
CA THR A 265 -74.42 -55.53 -46.42
C THR A 265 -73.36 -56.49 -46.94
N HIS A 266 -73.73 -57.77 -47.05
CA HIS A 266 -72.94 -58.77 -47.76
C HIS A 266 -73.68 -59.14 -49.05
N THR A 267 -72.94 -59.28 -50.16
CA THR A 267 -73.48 -59.72 -51.45
C THR A 267 -72.93 -61.09 -51.82
N PHE A 268 -73.82 -62.02 -52.16
CA PHE A 268 -73.46 -63.34 -52.70
C PHE A 268 -74.48 -63.71 -53.78
N GLY A 269 -74.00 -64.34 -54.86
CA GLY A 269 -74.87 -64.84 -55.93
C GLY A 269 -75.39 -66.24 -55.61
N SER A 270 -76.70 -66.46 -55.75
CA SER A 270 -77.34 -67.77 -55.58
C SER A 270 -78.23 -68.11 -56.78
N GLY A 271 -78.26 -69.37 -57.21
CA GLY A 271 -79.11 -69.82 -58.32
C GLY A 271 -80.45 -70.43 -57.87
N GLY A 272 -81.57 -69.85 -58.33
CA GLY A 272 -82.94 -70.38 -58.22
C GLY A 272 -83.66 -70.15 -56.88
N TRP A 273 -84.98 -69.86 -56.97
CA TRP A 273 -86.01 -69.74 -55.91
C TRP A 273 -85.60 -69.14 -54.55
N GLY A 274 -85.52 -67.80 -54.50
CA GLY A 274 -85.78 -66.95 -53.32
C GLY A 274 -84.92 -67.18 -52.06
N MET A 275 -84.21 -66.14 -51.62
CA MET A 275 -83.56 -66.15 -50.30
C MET A 275 -84.56 -65.71 -49.24
N ASP A 276 -84.96 -66.63 -48.34
CA ASP A 276 -85.88 -66.35 -47.24
C ASP A 276 -85.19 -66.56 -45.88
N TRP A 277 -85.50 -65.70 -44.91
CA TRP A 277 -85.13 -65.94 -43.51
C TRP A 277 -85.89 -67.15 -42.96
N ALA A 278 -85.19 -68.06 -42.26
CA ALA A 278 -85.84 -69.16 -41.58
C ALA A 278 -86.84 -68.64 -40.53
N PRO A 279 -88.02 -69.28 -40.35
CA PRO A 279 -88.93 -68.95 -39.27
C PRO A 279 -88.19 -69.13 -37.92
N GLY A 280 -87.88 -68.02 -37.24
CA GLY A 280 -87.03 -68.04 -36.03
C GLY A 280 -85.78 -67.14 -36.09
N GLY A 281 -85.50 -66.50 -37.22
CA GLY A 281 -84.82 -65.20 -37.26
C GLY A 281 -83.29 -65.15 -37.36
N ASN A 282 -82.54 -66.25 -37.18
CA ASN A 282 -81.06 -66.16 -37.18
C ASN A 282 -80.33 -66.94 -38.29
N ASN A 283 -81.03 -67.69 -39.14
CA ASN A 283 -80.42 -68.45 -40.24
C ASN A 283 -81.05 -68.05 -41.58
N LEU A 284 -80.19 -67.72 -42.56
CA LEU A 284 -80.60 -67.55 -43.95
C LEU A 284 -80.64 -68.91 -44.65
N VAL A 285 -81.76 -69.25 -45.27
CA VAL A 285 -81.90 -70.49 -46.04
C VAL A 285 -81.72 -70.17 -47.51
N VAL A 286 -80.65 -70.71 -48.10
CA VAL A 286 -80.40 -70.62 -49.54
C VAL A 286 -80.82 -71.92 -50.19
N ARG A 287 -81.93 -71.90 -50.93
CA ARG A 287 -82.32 -73.02 -51.81
C ARG A 287 -81.56 -72.86 -53.12
N THR A 288 -80.82 -73.89 -53.54
CA THR A 288 -80.08 -73.85 -54.81
C THR A 288 -80.67 -74.86 -55.78
N GLY A 289 -80.97 -74.41 -57.00
CA GLY A 289 -81.52 -75.26 -58.06
C GLY A 289 -81.94 -74.45 -59.29
N GLY A 290 -81.14 -74.52 -60.35
CA GLY A 290 -81.37 -73.83 -61.62
C GLY A 290 -80.31 -72.76 -61.95
N PRO A 291 -80.32 -72.21 -63.19
CA PRO A 291 -79.41 -71.13 -63.59
C PRO A 291 -79.58 -69.88 -62.71
N VAL A 292 -78.52 -69.06 -62.60
CA VAL A 292 -78.52 -67.86 -61.75
C VAL A 292 -79.29 -66.73 -62.45
N GLU A 293 -80.48 -66.41 -61.94
CA GLU A 293 -81.40 -65.45 -62.58
C GLU A 293 -81.59 -64.14 -61.76
N SER A 294 -81.07 -64.02 -60.53
CA SER A 294 -81.06 -62.73 -59.81
C SER A 294 -80.02 -62.62 -58.69
N THR A 295 -79.66 -61.37 -58.35
CA THR A 295 -78.88 -60.99 -57.15
C THR A 295 -79.84 -60.59 -56.04
N ASN A 296 -79.77 -61.20 -54.87
CA ASN A 296 -80.56 -60.81 -53.70
C ASN A 296 -79.63 -60.26 -52.61
N ASN A 297 -80.00 -59.14 -52.00
CA ASN A 297 -79.24 -58.52 -50.90
C ASN A 297 -79.82 -58.98 -49.57
N VAL A 298 -78.97 -59.47 -48.66
CA VAL A 298 -79.39 -59.84 -47.29
C VAL A 298 -78.78 -58.85 -46.30
N ALA A 299 -79.63 -58.16 -45.56
CA ALA A 299 -79.23 -57.32 -44.43
C ALA A 299 -79.14 -58.21 -43.19
N VAL A 300 -77.93 -58.34 -42.61
CA VAL A 300 -77.73 -59.03 -41.34
C VAL A 300 -77.79 -58.02 -40.18
N ASP A 301 -78.28 -58.45 -39.02
CA ASP A 301 -78.46 -57.59 -37.85
C ASP A 301 -77.13 -57.00 -37.37
N ALA A 302 -77.18 -55.72 -36.95
CA ALA A 302 -76.03 -54.82 -36.78
C ALA A 302 -75.10 -55.12 -35.57
N ALA A 303 -75.14 -56.33 -35.01
CA ALA A 303 -74.49 -56.67 -33.74
C ALA A 303 -73.44 -57.79 -33.86
N ALA A 304 -72.65 -57.79 -34.94
CA ALA A 304 -71.44 -58.60 -34.98
C ALA A 304 -70.34 -57.95 -34.13
N ASP A 305 -69.75 -58.74 -33.23
CA ASP A 305 -68.70 -58.34 -32.29
C ASP A 305 -67.48 -57.83 -33.06
N HIS A 306 -67.22 -56.53 -33.01
CA HIS A 306 -66.03 -55.92 -33.61
C HIS A 306 -65.41 -54.92 -32.65
N GLY A 307 -64.08 -54.91 -32.59
CA GLY A 307 -63.33 -54.02 -31.73
C GLY A 307 -63.03 -52.69 -32.41
N HIS A 308 -63.26 -51.58 -31.71
CA HIS A 308 -62.71 -50.28 -32.10
C HIS A 308 -61.36 -50.07 -31.42
N ALA A 309 -60.30 -50.05 -32.20
CA ALA A 309 -59.01 -49.54 -31.74
C ALA A 309 -58.96 -48.03 -32.01
N LEU A 310 -59.14 -47.23 -30.95
CA LEU A 310 -58.95 -45.78 -31.01
C LEU A 310 -57.56 -45.43 -30.49
N SER A 311 -56.72 -44.86 -31.35
CA SER A 311 -55.44 -44.28 -30.96
C SER A 311 -55.55 -42.76 -31.03
N PHE A 312 -55.41 -42.08 -29.90
CA PHE A 312 -55.29 -40.63 -29.83
C PHE A 312 -53.83 -40.25 -29.63
N ASN A 313 -53.33 -39.31 -30.44
CA ASN A 313 -52.09 -38.64 -30.14
C ASN A 313 -52.36 -37.66 -28.99
N THR A 314 -51.68 -37.79 -27.86
CA THR A 314 -51.81 -36.86 -26.73
C THR A 314 -51.22 -35.48 -27.01
N GLY A 315 -50.74 -35.23 -28.24
CA GLY A 315 -50.40 -33.91 -28.77
C GLY A 315 -49.09 -33.31 -28.27
N GLY A 316 -48.28 -34.08 -27.54
CA GLY A 316 -46.98 -33.62 -27.05
C GLY A 316 -45.98 -33.49 -28.20
N SER A 317 -45.39 -32.31 -28.38
CA SER A 317 -44.38 -32.06 -29.42
C SER A 317 -42.94 -32.37 -28.98
N ASN A 318 -42.73 -32.69 -27.68
CA ASN A 318 -41.41 -32.79 -27.03
C ASN A 318 -40.51 -31.55 -27.27
N THR A 319 -41.09 -30.43 -27.67
CA THR A 319 -40.34 -29.19 -27.94
C THR A 319 -39.80 -28.65 -26.60
N PRO A 320 -38.48 -28.47 -26.45
CA PRO A 320 -37.91 -27.85 -25.26
C PRO A 320 -38.40 -26.41 -25.12
N PHE A 321 -38.67 -25.98 -23.90
CA PHE A 321 -38.94 -24.57 -23.60
C PHE A 321 -37.80 -23.97 -22.76
N ASN A 322 -37.58 -22.67 -22.91
CA ASN A 322 -36.53 -21.93 -22.21
C ASN A 322 -36.87 -21.75 -20.74
N ILE A 323 -35.90 -22.04 -19.86
CA ILE A 323 -35.98 -21.84 -18.40
C ILE A 323 -34.98 -20.80 -17.90
N LEU A 324 -34.30 -20.10 -18.81
CA LEU A 324 -33.37 -19.03 -18.46
C LEU A 324 -34.15 -17.81 -17.94
N PRO A 325 -33.90 -17.34 -16.70
CA PRO A 325 -34.53 -16.13 -16.17
C PRO A 325 -34.02 -14.88 -16.90
N GLU A 326 -34.66 -13.73 -16.66
CA GLU A 326 -34.11 -12.45 -17.10
C GLU A 326 -32.78 -12.16 -16.39
N TYR A 327 -31.79 -11.60 -17.12
CA TYR A 327 -30.45 -11.36 -16.60
C TYR A 327 -29.81 -10.09 -17.17
N ILE A 328 -28.84 -9.57 -16.43
CA ILE A 328 -27.88 -8.56 -16.89
C ILE A 328 -26.50 -9.19 -16.87
N THR A 329 -25.68 -8.87 -17.86
CA THR A 329 -24.36 -9.47 -18.03
C THR A 329 -23.26 -8.61 -17.42
N PHE A 330 -22.40 -9.23 -16.62
CA PHE A 330 -21.18 -8.64 -16.07
C PHE A 330 -19.99 -9.57 -16.32
N THR A 331 -18.78 -9.02 -16.29
CA THR A 331 -17.56 -9.83 -16.27
C THR A 331 -17.18 -10.14 -14.83
N TYR A 332 -16.93 -11.40 -14.53
CA TYR A 332 -16.49 -11.85 -13.20
C TYR A 332 -14.97 -11.97 -13.11
N PHE A 333 -14.42 -11.59 -11.96
CA PHE A 333 -12.99 -11.62 -11.66
C PHE A 333 -12.72 -12.29 -10.32
N ILE A 334 -11.57 -12.92 -10.18
CA ILE A 334 -11.05 -13.51 -8.94
C ILE A 334 -9.73 -12.85 -8.53
N TYR A 335 -9.55 -12.52 -7.26
CA TYR A 335 -8.31 -11.94 -6.74
C TYR A 335 -7.30 -13.05 -6.42
N LEU A 336 -6.12 -13.02 -7.04
CA LEU A 336 -5.09 -14.06 -6.86
C LEU A 336 -3.71 -13.52 -6.50
N SER A 337 -3.32 -12.34 -6.97
CA SER A 337 -2.06 -11.68 -6.59
C SER A 337 -1.98 -10.33 -7.28
N GLN A 338 -1.47 -9.29 -6.62
CA GLN A 338 -1.16 -8.02 -7.28
C GLN A 338 0.33 -7.93 -7.64
#